data_AF-A0A0J1C0N5-F1
#
_entry.id   AF-A0A0J1C0N5-F1
#
_cell.length_a   1.000
_cell.length_b   1.000
_cell.length_c   1.000
_cell.angle_alpha   90.00
_cell.angle_beta   90.00
_cell.angle_gamma   90.00
#
_symmetry.space_group_name_H-M   'P 1'
#
loop_
_entity.id
_entity.type
_entity.pdbx_description
1 polymer ?
#
loop_
_entity_poly.entity_id
_entity_poly.type
_entity_poly.pdbx_seq_one_letter_code
_entity_poly.pdbx_strand_id
1 'polypeptide(L)' 'LHAAVGSWVSVMLLLFCLSGLAWAGIWGGKMIPAWSQFPAGKWGVEPVPLSSLSHGDLNGGSTKEIPWVLDLTPLRA' A
#
# COMPACT_ATOMS: atom_id res chain seq x y z
N LEU A 1 18.23 19.98 16.20
CA LEU A 1 17.74 18.62 15.93
C LEU A 1 16.89 18.55 14.66
N HIS A 2 15.77 19.27 14.58
CA HIS A 2 14.88 19.27 13.40
C HIS A 2 15.62 19.54 12.07
N ALA A 3 16.44 20.59 12.01
CA ALA A 3 17.21 20.91 10.78
C ALA A 3 18.19 19.79 10.39
N ALA A 4 18.94 19.23 11.35
CA ALA A 4 19.90 18.17 11.06
C ALA A 4 19.22 16.89 10.59
N VAL A 5 18.16 16.45 11.29
CA VAL A 5 17.39 15.24 10.93
C VAL A 5 16.67 15.46 9.59
N GLY A 6 16.04 16.61 9.39
CA GLY A 6 15.35 16.97 8.15
C GLY A 6 16.29 16.98 6.95
N SER A 7 17.50 17.53 7.09
CA SER A 7 18.50 17.53 6.01
C SER A 7 18.91 16.12 5.61
N TRP A 8 19.24 15.25 6.57
CA TRP A 8 19.63 13.86 6.27
C TRP A 8 18.50 13.04 5.66
N VAL A 9 17.28 13.17 6.20
CA VAL A 9 16.09 12.50 5.64
C VAL A 9 15.81 12.97 4.21
N SER A 10 15.97 14.27 3.94
CA SER A 10 15.77 14.84 2.59
C SER A 10 16.75 14.26 1.57
N VAL A 11 18.04 14.13 1.93
CA VAL A 11 19.05 13.51 1.05
C VAL A 11 18.71 12.04 0.79
N MET A 12 18.33 11.27 1.82
CA MET A 12 17.92 9.87 1.63
C MET A 12 16.68 9.73 0.74
N LEU A 13 15.66 10.56 0.95
CA LEU A 13 14.43 10.56 0.14
C LEU A 13 14.71 10.94 -1.32
N LEU A 14 15.60 11.90 -1.54
CA LEU A 14 16.02 12.29 -2.89
C LEU A 14 16.66 11.11 -3.64
N LEU A 15 17.62 10.44 -3.00
CA LEU A 15 18.28 9.26 -3.59
C LEU A 15 17.28 8.11 -3.82
N PHE A 16 16.37 7.89 -2.87
CA PHE A 16 15.30 6.90 -3.00
C PHE A 16 14.39 7.18 -4.22
N CYS A 17 13.95 8.42 -4.41
CA CYS A 17 13.13 8.82 -5.55
C CYS A 17 13.88 8.67 -6.89
N LEU A 18 15.16 9.04 -6.94
CA LEU A 18 16.00 8.94 -8.13
C LEU A 18 16.37 7.50 -8.49
N SER A 19 16.47 6.60 -7.50
CA SER A 19 16.80 5.18 -7.72
C SER A 19 15.72 4.39 -8.49
N GLY A 20 14.52 4.95 -8.65
CA GLY A 20 13.38 4.24 -9.22
C GLY A 20 12.58 3.42 -8.21
N LEU A 21 13.09 3.17 -6.99
CA LEU A 21 12.42 2.37 -5.96
C LEU A 21 11.06 2.94 -5.54
N ALA A 22 10.90 4.26 -5.52
CA ALA A 22 9.62 4.92 -5.24
C ALA A 22 8.51 4.53 -6.24
N TRP A 23 8.91 4.14 -7.45
CA TRP A 23 8.03 3.78 -8.57
C TRP A 23 8.02 2.27 -8.83
N ALA A 24 8.79 1.50 -8.04
CA ALA A 24 8.79 0.05 -8.13
C ALA A 24 7.43 -0.51 -7.68
N GLY A 25 6.91 -1.50 -8.42
CA GLY A 25 5.64 -2.13 -8.10
C GLY A 25 5.58 -2.73 -6.68
N ILE A 26 6.72 -3.09 -6.09
CA ILE A 26 6.81 -3.58 -4.70
C ILE A 26 6.55 -2.47 -3.68
N TRP A 27 7.08 -1.26 -3.92
CA TRP A 27 6.89 -0.13 -3.02
C TRP A 27 5.40 0.18 -2.86
N GLY A 28 4.72 0.24 -4.01
CA GLY A 28 3.29 0.45 -4.01
C GLY A 28 2.46 -0.77 -3.61
N GLY A 29 2.77 -1.94 -4.15
CA GLY A 29 1.95 -3.12 -3.91
C GLY A 29 2.06 -3.67 -2.50
N LYS A 30 3.15 -3.40 -1.75
CA LYS A 30 3.41 -4.07 -0.46
C LYS A 30 3.78 -3.13 0.68
N MET A 31 4.58 -2.08 0.43
CA MET A 31 5.09 -1.22 1.51
C MET A 31 4.07 -0.17 1.96
N ILE A 32 3.53 0.61 1.02
CA ILE A 32 2.54 1.66 1.35
C ILE A 32 1.21 1.11 1.89
N PRO A 33 0.66 -0.01 1.38
CA PRO A 33 -0.56 -0.59 1.92
C PRO A 33 -0.39 -1.01 3.40
N ALA A 34 0.74 -1.61 3.77
CA ALA A 34 1.02 -1.97 5.17
C ALA A 34 1.03 -0.76 6.12
N TRP A 35 1.34 0.43 5.59
CA TRP A 35 1.37 1.68 6.35
C TRP A 35 -0.02 2.36 6.45
N SER A 36 -0.87 2.20 5.45
CA SER A 36 -2.14 2.94 5.33
C SER A 36 -3.41 2.11 5.59
N GLN A 37 -3.29 0.81 5.85
CA GLN A 37 -4.46 -0.06 6.10
C GLN A 37 -4.94 0.02 7.56
N PHE A 38 -6.26 0.04 7.73
CA PHE A 38 -6.89 0.01 9.04
C PHE A 38 -7.04 -1.44 9.52
N PRO A 39 -6.64 -1.79 10.76
CA PRO A 39 -6.77 -3.15 11.25
C PRO A 39 -8.22 -3.64 11.26
N ALA A 40 -8.47 -4.82 10.68
CA ALA A 40 -9.77 -5.48 10.76
C ALA A 40 -10.12 -5.76 12.23
N GLY A 41 -11.38 -5.51 12.62
CA GLY A 41 -11.85 -5.79 13.97
C GLY A 41 -11.43 -4.80 15.06
N LYS A 42 -10.78 -3.67 14.71
CA LYS A 42 -10.32 -2.64 15.68
C LYS A 42 -11.40 -2.17 16.68
N TRP A 43 -12.68 -2.30 16.35
CA TRP A 43 -13.82 -1.80 17.14
C TRP A 43 -14.79 -2.88 17.62
N GLY A 44 -14.39 -4.15 17.66
CA GLY A 44 -15.24 -5.23 18.17
C GLY A 44 -16.44 -5.59 17.28
N VAL A 45 -16.50 -5.04 16.06
CA VAL A 45 -17.38 -5.58 15.00
C VAL A 45 -16.76 -6.89 14.56
N GLU A 46 -17.52 -8.00 14.64
CA GLU A 46 -17.07 -9.28 14.11
C GLU A 46 -16.57 -9.10 12.68
N PRO A 47 -15.47 -9.77 12.28
CA PRO A 47 -14.97 -9.70 10.91
C PRO A 47 -16.13 -10.04 9.96
N VAL A 48 -16.55 -9.05 9.18
CA VAL A 48 -17.52 -9.25 8.10
C VAL A 48 -17.00 -10.42 7.25
N PRO A 49 -17.82 -11.41 6.87
CA PRO A 49 -17.35 -12.53 6.08
C PRO A 49 -16.55 -12.03 4.88
N LEU A 50 -15.29 -12.46 4.80
CA LEU A 50 -14.38 -12.07 3.73
C LEU A 50 -14.37 -13.17 2.69
N SER A 51 -14.41 -12.78 1.42
CA SER A 51 -14.22 -13.72 0.33
C SER A 51 -12.73 -14.11 0.23
N SER A 52 -12.44 -15.23 -0.43
CA SER A 52 -11.07 -15.64 -0.77
C SER A 52 -10.47 -14.81 -1.92
N LEU A 53 -11.27 -13.97 -2.59
CA LEU A 53 -10.84 -13.09 -3.67
C LEU A 53 -10.45 -11.72 -3.10
N SER A 54 -9.40 -11.14 -3.66
CA SER A 54 -8.96 -9.77 -3.44
C SER A 54 -9.58 -8.82 -4.45
N HIS A 55 -9.60 -7.51 -4.16
CA HIS A 55 -10.00 -6.53 -5.16
C HIS A 55 -9.07 -6.61 -6.37
N GLY A 56 -7.78 -6.94 -6.20
CA GLY A 56 -6.84 -7.10 -7.31
C GLY A 56 -7.21 -8.21 -8.29
N ASP A 57 -7.98 -9.22 -7.86
CA ASP A 57 -8.45 -10.30 -8.73
C ASP A 57 -9.53 -9.83 -9.74
N LEU A 58 -10.07 -8.62 -9.55
CA LEU A 58 -11.01 -8.00 -10.49
C LEU A 58 -10.32 -7.18 -11.59
N ASN A 59 -8.98 -7.06 -11.58
CA ASN A 59 -8.26 -6.40 -12.68
C ASN A 59 -8.48 -7.18 -13.99
N GLY A 60 -9.03 -6.52 -15.01
CA GLY A 60 -9.28 -7.11 -16.32
C GLY A 60 -8.05 -7.12 -17.23
N GLY A 61 -7.55 -8.31 -17.57
CA GLY A 61 -6.55 -8.48 -18.63
C GLY A 61 -5.22 -7.73 -18.39
N SER A 62 -4.74 -6.99 -19.38
CA SER A 62 -3.43 -6.29 -19.35
C SER A 62 -3.45 -4.97 -18.57
N THR A 63 -4.62 -4.52 -18.09
CA THR A 63 -4.78 -3.20 -17.50
C THR A 63 -5.06 -3.33 -16.00
N LYS A 64 -4.26 -2.64 -15.20
CA LYS A 64 -4.49 -2.51 -13.76
C LYS A 64 -5.48 -1.37 -13.52
N GLU A 65 -6.76 -1.72 -13.45
CA GLU A 65 -7.84 -0.77 -13.18
C GLU A 65 -7.95 -0.45 -11.70
N ILE A 66 -7.62 -1.42 -10.85
CA ILE A 66 -7.77 -1.31 -9.41
C ILE A 66 -6.51 -0.70 -8.80
N PRO A 67 -6.67 0.38 -8.01
CA PRO A 67 -5.53 1.06 -7.43
C PRO A 67 -4.78 0.11 -6.49
N TRP A 68 -3.45 0.16 -6.58
CA TRP A 68 -2.47 -0.45 -5.67
C TRP A 68 -2.87 -0.47 -4.19
N VAL A 69 -3.53 0.57 -3.69
CA VAL A 69 -3.95 0.66 -2.28
C VAL A 69 -5.05 -0.34 -1.89
N LEU A 70 -5.86 -0.78 -2.85
CA LEU A 70 -6.96 -1.74 -2.63
C LEU A 70 -6.64 -3.14 -3.14
N ASP A 71 -5.60 -3.27 -3.95
CA ASP A 71 -5.28 -4.50 -4.70
C ASP A 71 -5.19 -5.74 -3.81
N LEU A 72 -4.63 -5.59 -2.61
CA LEU A 72 -4.47 -6.69 -1.64
C LEU A 72 -5.63 -6.80 -0.63
N THR A 73 -6.62 -5.90 -0.70
CA THR A 73 -7.76 -5.93 0.21
C THR A 73 -8.72 -7.05 -0.24
N PRO A 74 -9.14 -7.97 0.65
CA PRO A 74 -10.13 -8.99 0.31
C PRO A 74 -11.49 -8.36 0.00
N LEU A 75 -12.22 -8.92 -0.96
CA LEU A 75 -13.62 -8.54 -1.20
C LEU A 75 -14.47 -9.01 -0.03
N ARG A 76 -15.54 -8.25 0.25
CA ARG A 76 -16.58 -8.69 1.19
C ARG A 76 -17.40 -9.79 0.53
N ALA A 77 -17.72 -10.85 1.30
CA ALA A 77 -18.59 -11.93 0.86
C ALA A 77 -20.07 -11.54 0.96
#